data_AF-A0AAJ5S0V3-F1
#
_entry.id   AF-A0AAJ5S0V3-F1
#
_cell.length_a   1.000
_cell.length_b   1.000
_cell.length_c   1.000
_cell.angle_alpha   90.00
_cell.angle_beta   90.00
_cell.angle_gamma   90.00
#
_symmetry.space_group_name_H-M   'P 1'
#
loop_
_entity.id
_entity.type
_entity.pdbx_description
1 polymer ?
#
loop_
_entity_poly.entity_id
_entity_poly.type
_entity_poly.pdbx_seq_one_letter_code
_entity_poly.pdbx_strand_id
1 'polypeptide(L)'
;MTNPTQHFSQPEDLLGISANAPAGVPIDAITCAIERAQAVLCLLEDQFEADQSQRLANRVILGALWDVRGTLEQIRTLVVHADDSTFHVAEGGRK
;
A
#
# COMPACT_ATOMS: atom_id res chain seq x y z
N MET A 1 -14.53 35.74 -7.76
CA MET A 1 -13.63 35.05 -6.80
C MET A 1 -14.23 33.67 -6.54
N THR A 2 -13.74 32.63 -7.20
CA THR A 2 -14.22 31.25 -7.06
C THR A 2 -13.40 30.57 -5.96
N ASN A 3 -14.04 30.21 -4.85
CA ASN A 3 -13.40 29.47 -3.77
C ASN A 3 -12.97 28.08 -4.27
N PRO A 4 -11.70 27.67 -4.13
CA PRO A 4 -11.30 26.33 -4.48
C PRO A 4 -11.92 25.33 -3.50
N THR A 5 -12.67 24.36 -4.01
CA THR A 5 -13.23 23.24 -3.23
C THR A 5 -12.07 22.45 -2.63
N GLN A 6 -11.90 22.53 -1.31
CA GLN A 6 -10.87 21.75 -0.60
C GLN A 6 -11.29 20.26 -0.63
N HIS A 7 -10.53 19.46 -1.36
CA HIS A 7 -10.70 18.02 -1.41
C HIS A 7 -10.07 17.42 -0.15
N PHE A 8 -10.91 16.92 0.76
CA PHE A 8 -10.45 16.15 1.92
C PHE A 8 -10.18 14.73 1.49
N SER A 9 -8.94 14.47 1.08
CA SER A 9 -8.45 13.10 0.90
C SER A 9 -8.05 12.54 2.26
N GLN A 10 -8.54 11.36 2.59
CA GLN A 10 -8.00 10.58 3.70
C GLN A 10 -6.58 10.10 3.31
N PRO A 11 -5.70 9.76 4.28
CA PRO A 11 -4.37 9.22 3.98
C PRO A 11 -4.45 8.00 3.04
N GLU A 12 -5.51 7.22 3.19
CA GLU A 12 -5.80 6.05 2.37
C GLU A 12 -6.09 6.41 0.90
N ASP A 13 -6.67 7.58 0.63
CA ASP A 13 -6.95 8.06 -0.73
C ASP A 13 -5.68 8.43 -1.49
N LEU A 14 -4.60 8.77 -0.79
CA LEU A 14 -3.29 9.04 -1.39
C LEU A 14 -2.60 7.75 -1.87
N LEU A 15 -2.96 6.62 -1.25
CA LEU A 15 -2.39 5.30 -1.52
C LEU A 15 -3.34 4.42 -2.36
N GLY A 16 -4.58 4.87 -2.58
CA GLY A 16 -5.57 4.22 -3.41
C GLY A 16 -5.24 4.37 -4.89
N ILE A 17 -5.42 3.30 -5.66
CA ILE A 17 -5.32 3.37 -7.12
C ILE A 17 -6.55 4.12 -7.64
N SER A 18 -6.33 5.17 -8.43
CA SER A 18 -7.42 5.85 -9.12
C SER A 18 -8.15 4.89 -10.06
N ALA A 19 -9.49 4.91 -10.05
CA ALA A 19 -10.32 4.15 -10.99
C ALA A 19 -10.05 4.49 -12.47
N ASN A 20 -9.40 5.63 -12.74
CA ASN A 20 -9.02 6.09 -14.08
C ASN A 20 -7.52 5.89 -14.37
N ALA A 21 -6.79 5.13 -13.55
CA ALA A 21 -5.38 4.85 -13.79
C ALA A 21 -5.22 4.08 -15.12
N PRO A 22 -4.37 4.56 -16.06
CA PRO A 22 -4.18 3.88 -17.34
C PRO A 22 -3.61 2.47 -17.13
N ALA A 23 -3.96 1.54 -18.02
CA ALA A 23 -3.37 0.20 -18.02
C ALA A 23 -1.85 0.30 -18.24
N GLY A 24 -1.05 -0.29 -17.34
CA GLY A 24 0.41 -0.14 -17.32
C GLY A 24 1.01 0.46 -16.05
N VAL A 25 0.24 0.55 -14.96
CA VAL A 25 0.65 1.08 -13.65
C VAL A 25 1.25 0.07 -12.60
N PRO A 26 1.62 -1.22 -12.85
CA PRO A 26 1.51 -2.21 -11.76
C PRO A 26 2.82 -2.77 -11.18
N ILE A 27 4.03 -2.42 -11.64
CA ILE A 27 5.27 -2.95 -11.03
C ILE A 27 5.64 -2.15 -9.78
N ASP A 28 5.63 -0.83 -9.92
CA ASP A 28 6.01 0.13 -8.90
C ASP A 28 5.01 0.18 -7.74
N ALA A 29 3.70 0.00 -7.95
CA ALA A 29 2.73 -0.01 -6.86
C ALA A 29 2.83 -1.26 -5.96
N ILE A 30 3.01 -2.45 -6.55
CA ILE A 30 3.18 -3.70 -5.79
C ILE A 30 4.53 -3.68 -5.06
N THR A 31 5.61 -3.34 -5.77
CA THR A 31 6.93 -3.20 -5.16
C THR A 31 6.93 -2.16 -4.05
N CYS A 32 6.31 -1.00 -4.25
CA CYS A 32 6.17 0.04 -3.21
C CYS A 32 5.44 -0.48 -1.98
N ALA A 33 4.32 -1.20 -2.15
CA ALA A 33 3.58 -1.77 -1.03
C ALA A 33 4.41 -2.83 -0.28
N ILE A 34 5.19 -3.65 -0.98
CA ILE A 34 6.11 -4.62 -0.36
C ILE A 34 7.19 -3.90 0.45
N GLU A 35 7.88 -2.92 -0.13
CA GLU A 35 8.94 -2.15 0.53
C GLU A 35 8.40 -1.42 1.77
N ARG A 36 7.17 -0.89 1.70
CA ARG A 36 6.50 -0.27 2.84
C ARG A 36 6.27 -1.27 3.98
N ALA A 37 5.77 -2.48 3.68
CA ALA A 37 5.59 -3.52 4.68
C ALA A 37 6.93 -3.95 5.30
N GLN A 38 7.98 -4.08 4.48
CA GLN A 38 9.32 -4.44 4.93
C GLN A 38 9.92 -3.38 5.87
N ALA A 39 9.76 -2.09 5.55
CA ALA A 39 10.23 -1.01 6.42
C ALA A 39 9.58 -1.04 7.81
N VAL A 40 8.26 -1.32 7.87
CA VAL A 40 7.54 -1.41 9.15
C VAL A 40 7.95 -2.66 9.94
N LEU A 41 8.18 -3.79 9.26
CA LEU A 41 8.70 -5.00 9.88
C LEU A 41 10.11 -4.77 10.46
N CYS A 42 11.01 -4.12 9.71
CA CYS A 42 12.35 -3.79 10.18
C CYS A 42 12.30 -2.91 11.45
N LEU A 43 11.41 -1.90 11.48
CA LEU A 43 11.22 -1.08 12.69
C LEU A 43 10.68 -1.91 13.87
N LEU A 44 9.83 -2.90 13.61
CA LEU A 44 9.33 -3.81 14.65
C LEU A 44 10.42 -4.74 15.15
N GLU A 45 11.26 -5.31 14.27
CA GLU A 45 12.37 -6.18 14.62
C GLU A 45 13.34 -5.48 15.59
N ASP A 46 13.66 -4.20 15.36
CA ASP A 46 14.45 -3.38 16.27
C ASP A 46 13.85 -3.30 17.69
N GLN A 47 12.52 -3.36 17.84
CA GLN A 47 11.85 -3.36 19.15
C GLN A 47 12.02 -4.65 19.95
N PHE A 48 12.51 -5.72 19.30
CA PHE A 48 12.74 -7.02 19.92
C PHE A 48 14.23 -7.38 20.01
N GLU A 49 15.11 -6.73 19.25
CA GLU A 49 16.55 -7.01 19.27
C GLU A 49 17.34 -6.10 20.24
N ALA A 50 16.94 -4.84 20.43
CA ALA A 50 17.73 -3.88 21.19
C ALA A 50 17.49 -3.95 22.71
N ASP A 51 18.37 -4.65 23.44
CA ASP A 51 18.41 -4.75 24.92
C ASP A 51 18.52 -3.40 25.66
N GLN A 52 18.99 -2.34 25.00
CA GLN A 52 19.25 -1.02 25.60
C GLN A 52 18.34 0.11 25.11
N SER A 53 17.39 -0.17 24.21
CA SER A 53 16.47 0.85 23.69
C SER A 53 15.16 0.90 24.50
N GLN A 54 14.58 2.11 24.62
CA GLN A 54 13.26 2.25 25.24
C GLN A 54 12.21 1.58 24.35
N ARG A 55 11.70 0.42 24.77
CA ARG A 55 10.63 -0.30 24.07
C ARG A 55 9.43 0.62 23.79
N LEU A 56 8.98 0.63 22.54
CA LEU A 56 7.75 1.33 22.17
C LEU A 56 6.54 0.78 22.94
N ALA A 57 5.56 1.65 23.21
CA ALA A 57 4.33 1.25 23.89
C ALA A 57 3.60 0.16 23.08
N ASN A 58 2.98 -0.82 23.76
CA ASN A 58 2.28 -1.94 23.11
C ASN A 58 1.24 -1.49 22.07
N ARG A 59 0.57 -0.36 22.29
CA ARG A 59 -0.38 0.22 21.31
C ARG A 59 0.28 0.63 19.99
N VAL A 60 1.54 1.08 20.03
CA VAL A 60 2.31 1.48 18.85
C VAL A 60 2.76 0.24 18.09
N ILE A 61 3.27 -0.76 18.80
CA ILE A 61 3.63 -2.07 18.23
C ILE A 61 2.41 -2.72 17.56
N LEU A 62 1.26 -2.72 18.25
CA LEU A 62 0.00 -3.23 17.71
C LEU A 62 -0.46 -2.45 16.46
N GLY A 63 -0.31 -1.11 16.47
CA GLY A 63 -0.60 -0.27 15.31
C GLY A 63 0.26 -0.62 14.10
N ALA A 64 1.56 -0.85 14.31
CA ALA A 64 2.46 -1.26 13.22
C ALA A 64 2.10 -2.66 12.67
N LEU A 65 1.70 -3.59 13.53
CA LEU A 65 1.18 -4.90 13.09
C LEU A 65 -0.11 -4.78 12.27
N TRP A 66 -0.99 -3.85 12.63
CA TRP A 66 -2.20 -3.55 11.84
C TRP A 66 -1.86 -2.90 10.50
N ASP A 67 -0.87 -2.01 10.44
CA ASP A 67 -0.41 -1.42 9.18
C ASP A 67 0.15 -2.49 8.22
N VAL A 68 1.02 -3.39 8.70
CA VAL A 68 1.53 -4.50 7.88
C VAL A 68 0.37 -5.35 7.37
N ARG A 69 -0.61 -5.66 8.22
CA ARG A 69 -1.79 -6.43 7.79
C ARG A 69 -2.60 -5.71 6.70
N GLY A 70 -2.84 -4.41 6.85
CA GLY A 70 -3.52 -3.61 5.84
C GLY A 70 -2.74 -3.56 4.52
N THR A 71 -1.42 -3.49 4.60
CA THR A 71 -0.53 -3.49 3.43
C THR A 71 -0.57 -4.82 2.68
N LEU A 72 -0.63 -5.95 3.41
CA LEU A 72 -0.77 -7.27 2.80
C LEU A 72 -2.11 -7.42 2.04
N GLU A 73 -3.19 -6.87 2.59
CA GLU A 73 -4.49 -6.84 1.88
C GLU A 73 -4.43 -5.93 0.65
N GLN A 74 -3.77 -4.78 0.74
CA GLN A 74 -3.54 -3.89 -0.41
C GLN A 74 -2.75 -4.60 -1.52
N ILE A 75 -1.67 -5.32 -1.18
CA ILE A 75 -0.90 -6.13 -2.13
C ILE A 75 -1.80 -7.18 -2.80
N ARG A 76 -2.64 -7.88 -2.03
CA ARG A 76 -3.59 -8.85 -2.58
C ARG A 76 -4.53 -8.20 -3.59
N THR A 77 -5.11 -7.04 -3.27
CA THR A 77 -5.98 -6.30 -4.20
C THR A 77 -5.24 -5.87 -5.47
N LEU A 78 -4.02 -5.34 -5.32
CA LEU A 78 -3.16 -4.94 -6.44
C LEU A 78 -2.86 -6.11 -7.38
N VAL A 79 -2.53 -7.27 -6.82
CA VAL A 79 -2.23 -8.49 -7.59
C VAL A 79 -3.47 -8.98 -8.34
N VAL A 80 -4.64 -9.04 -7.70
CA VAL A 80 -5.89 -9.44 -8.37
C VAL A 80 -6.23 -8.49 -9.52
N HIS A 81 -6.12 -7.18 -9.29
CA HIS A 81 -6.37 -6.20 -10.33
C HIS A 81 -5.36 -6.28 -11.49
N ALA A 82 -4.08 -6.52 -11.17
CA ALA A 82 -3.04 -6.71 -12.18
C ALA A 82 -3.32 -7.94 -13.05
N ASP A 83 -3.77 -9.04 -12.44
CA ASP A 83 -4.17 -10.27 -13.14
C ASP A 83 -5.34 -9.99 -14.12
N ASP A 84 -6.45 -9.43 -13.64
CA ASP A 84 -7.61 -9.05 -14.46
C ASP A 84 -7.20 -8.14 -15.63
N SER A 85 -6.38 -7.11 -15.37
CA SER A 85 -5.93 -6.17 -16.39
C SER A 85 -5.05 -6.81 -17.46
N THR A 86 -4.25 -7.82 -17.09
CA THR A 86 -3.38 -8.54 -18.03
C THR A 86 -4.21 -9.43 -18.96
N PHE A 87 -5.27 -10.07 -18.44
CA PHE A 87 -6.17 -10.89 -19.25
C PHE A 87 -7.01 -10.06 -20.23
N HIS A 88 -7.56 -8.91 -19.82
CA HIS A 88 -8.38 -8.07 -20.70
C HIS A 88 -7.58 -7.40 -21.84
N VAL A 89 -6.31 -7.03 -21.60
CA VAL A 89 -5.43 -6.51 -22.66
C VAL A 89 -5.14 -7.58 -23.71
N ALA A 90 -5.00 -8.85 -23.31
CA ALA A 90 -4.72 -9.95 -24.23
C ALA A 90 -5.89 -10.27 -25.18
N GLU A 91 -7.14 -10.01 -24.79
CA GLU A 91 -8.32 -10.18 -25.65
C GLU A 91 -8.59 -8.99 -26.57
N GLY A 92 -8.29 -7.76 -26.13
CA GLY A 92 -8.49 -6.54 -26.92
C GLY A 92 -7.54 -6.39 -28.12
N GLY A 93 -6.41 -7.11 -28.14
CA GLY A 93 -5.42 -7.10 -29.23
C GLY A 93 -5.74 -8.04 -30.41
N ARG A 94 -6.85 -8.78 -30.37
CA ARG A 94 -7.34 -9.62 -31.48
C ARG A 94 -8.48 -8.92 -32.23
N LYS A 95 -8.20 -7.81 -32.90
CA LYS A 95 -9.05 -7.27 -33.98
C LYS A 95 -8.21 -6.68 -35.09
#